data_AF-A0A0K2U3G9-F1
#
_entry.id   AF-A0A0K2U3G9-F1
#
_cell.length_a   1.000
_cell.length_b   1.000
_cell.length_c   1.000
_cell.angle_alpha   90.00
_cell.angle_beta   90.00
_cell.angle_gamma   90.00
#
_symmetry.space_group_name_H-M   'P 1'
#
loop_
_entity.id
_entity.type
_entity.pdbx_description
1 polymer ?
#
loop_
_entity_poly.entity_id
_entity_poly.type
_entity_poly.pdbx_seq_one_letter_code
_entity_poly.pdbx_strand_id
1 'polypeptide(L)'
;MSVEEECSGARSGKEMNSVDCEEDGMMQDKLLEELLRLRLADNSCSNSSSSSSMLPPKQRLKLFQPRSKFEQFKDILQESQLRHCCEVQSHKEEVGLRATWSELKDGIAAIYSNILSGANSHDKPDLTPLQDKVAQLTWKDPHQLFVRLESGIREFVIDLKLQLIELLQKQAKNPSLAQDFIQSLLDGYEKICTAAAYISPALQELEMGHLRIFGLTWELMNKHLYQSIIYTDPL
;
A
#
# COMPACT_ATOMS: atom_id res chain seq x y z
N MET A 1 43.33 29.51 47.18
CA MET A 1 41.91 29.78 47.43
C MET A 1 41.20 29.32 46.15
N SER A 2 40.85 28.03 46.00
CA SER A 2 39.76 27.33 46.71
C SER A 2 38.47 28.15 46.52
N VAL A 3 37.44 27.66 45.82
CA VAL A 3 36.63 26.53 46.25
C VAL A 3 36.04 25.77 45.05
N GLU A 4 36.06 24.45 45.16
CA GLU A 4 35.28 23.47 44.41
C GLU A 4 33.81 23.53 44.88
N GLU A 5 32.84 23.27 44.02
CA GLU A 5 31.51 22.85 44.48
C GLU A 5 30.98 21.70 43.62
N GLU A 6 31.16 20.51 44.17
CA GLU A 6 30.41 19.30 43.86
C GLU A 6 28.93 19.49 44.23
N CYS A 7 28.03 18.96 43.43
CA CYS A 7 26.77 18.43 43.96
C CYS A 7 26.37 17.15 43.23
N SER A 8 26.60 16.06 43.95
CA SER A 8 26.05 14.73 43.75
C SER A 8 24.52 14.73 43.81
N GLY A 9 23.88 13.97 42.93
CA GLY A 9 22.45 13.70 42.99
C GLY A 9 22.09 12.36 42.35
N ALA A 10 22.52 11.26 42.95
CA ALA A 10 22.03 9.93 42.63
C ALA A 10 20.57 9.78 43.07
N ARG A 11 19.68 9.41 42.15
CA ARG A 11 18.41 8.75 42.50
C ARG A 11 18.05 7.68 41.48
N SER A 12 18.23 6.45 41.96
CA SER A 12 17.62 5.22 41.49
C SER A 12 16.11 5.37 41.30
N GLY A 13 15.59 4.85 40.19
CA GLY A 13 14.19 4.99 39.82
C GLY A 13 13.78 4.07 38.68
N LYS A 14 13.75 2.76 38.99
CA LYS A 14 12.77 1.77 38.52
C LYS A 14 12.61 1.56 37.00
N GLU A 15 13.12 0.42 36.55
CA GLU A 15 12.61 -0.32 35.40
C GLU A 15 11.08 -0.41 35.47
N MET A 16 10.41 0.06 34.42
CA MET A 16 9.00 -0.19 34.19
C MET A 16 8.90 -1.08 32.95
N ASN A 17 8.60 -2.34 33.21
CA ASN A 17 8.33 -3.39 32.23
C ASN A 17 7.34 -2.91 31.17
N SER A 18 7.75 -2.93 29.90
CA SER A 18 6.83 -3.02 28.75
C SER A 18 6.66 -4.49 28.40
N VAL A 19 5.80 -5.18 29.12
CA VAL A 19 5.19 -6.42 28.66
C VAL A 19 3.72 -6.08 28.58
N ASP A 20 3.18 -5.96 27.37
CA ASP A 20 1.75 -6.08 27.01
C ASP A 20 1.52 -5.55 25.58
N CYS A 21 2.26 -6.10 24.59
CA CYS A 21 1.95 -5.88 23.16
C CYS A 21 1.88 -7.20 22.36
N GLU A 22 2.13 -8.36 22.97
CA GLU A 22 2.17 -9.65 22.25
C GLU A 22 0.87 -10.46 22.36
N GLU A 23 -0.06 -10.12 23.26
CA GLU A 23 -1.30 -10.89 23.43
C GLU A 23 -2.38 -10.58 22.38
N ASP A 24 -2.43 -9.36 21.84
CA ASP A 24 -3.47 -8.96 20.87
C ASP A 24 -3.30 -9.64 19.50
N GLY A 25 -2.06 -9.92 19.07
CA GLY A 25 -1.78 -10.63 17.82
C GLY A 25 -2.18 -12.11 17.88
N MET A 26 -1.91 -12.78 19.01
CA MET A 26 -2.29 -14.18 19.20
C MET A 26 -3.80 -14.40 19.29
N MET A 27 -4.57 -13.39 19.72
CA MET A 27 -6.02 -13.51 19.83
C MET A 27 -6.71 -13.40 18.46
N GLN A 28 -6.16 -12.61 17.54
CA GLN A 28 -6.66 -12.48 16.17
C GLN A 28 -6.38 -13.73 15.34
N ASP A 29 -5.21 -14.35 15.50
CA ASP A 29 -4.88 -15.62 14.83
C ASP A 29 -5.78 -16.77 15.31
N LYS A 30 -6.05 -16.86 16.63
CA LYS A 30 -7.02 -17.83 17.16
C LYS A 30 -8.43 -17.60 16.64
N LEU A 31 -8.85 -16.34 16.47
CA LEU A 31 -10.18 -16.02 15.94
C LEU A 31 -10.29 -16.41 14.45
N LEU A 32 -9.23 -16.21 13.68
CA LEU A 32 -9.15 -16.60 12.27
C LEU A 32 -9.15 -18.11 12.10
N GLU A 33 -8.43 -18.83 12.97
CA GLU A 33 -8.38 -20.29 12.97
C GLU A 33 -9.74 -20.90 13.37
N GLU A 34 -10.44 -20.32 14.34
CA GLU A 34 -11.78 -20.74 14.76
C GLU A 34 -12.83 -20.50 13.66
N LEU A 35 -12.74 -19.36 12.95
CA LEU A 35 -13.61 -19.05 11.79
C LEU A 35 -13.37 -20.00 10.60
N LEU A 36 -12.11 -20.38 10.34
CA LEU A 36 -11.78 -21.37 9.32
C LEU A 36 -12.29 -22.77 9.71
N ARG A 37 -12.23 -23.12 11.00
CA ARG A 37 -12.70 -24.40 11.52
C ARG A 37 -14.22 -24.54 11.44
N LEU A 38 -14.96 -23.48 11.79
CA LEU A 38 -16.43 -23.43 11.66
C LEU A 38 -16.88 -23.56 10.20
N ARG A 39 -16.17 -22.93 9.27
CA ARG A 39 -16.49 -23.01 7.84
C ARG A 39 -16.23 -24.38 7.20
N LEU A 40 -15.26 -25.12 7.75
CA LEU A 40 -15.00 -26.50 7.33
C LEU A 40 -16.00 -27.50 7.97
N ALA A 41 -16.52 -27.20 9.16
CA ALA A 41 -17.54 -28.03 9.82
C ALA A 41 -18.93 -27.91 9.15
N ASP A 42 -19.33 -26.71 8.73
CA ASP A 42 -20.62 -26.47 8.07
C ASP A 42 -20.77 -27.16 6.71
N ASN A 43 -19.66 -27.54 6.06
CA ASN A 43 -19.68 -28.27 4.80
C ASN A 43 -19.85 -29.80 4.96
N SER A 44 -20.00 -30.31 6.19
CA SER A 44 -20.06 -31.74 6.48
C SER A 44 -21.39 -32.25 7.06
N CYS A 45 -22.41 -31.40 7.24
CA CYS A 45 -23.69 -31.83 7.81
C CYS A 45 -24.91 -31.27 7.06
N SER A 46 -25.14 -31.80 5.86
CA SER A 46 -26.49 -31.88 5.30
C SER A 46 -26.62 -33.16 4.52
N ASN A 47 -27.04 -34.23 5.21
CA ASN A 47 -28.15 -35.11 4.82
C ASN A 47 -28.15 -36.40 5.65
N SER A 48 -28.96 -36.44 6.70
CA SER A 48 -29.40 -37.70 7.31
C SER A 48 -30.86 -37.61 7.73
N SER A 49 -31.74 -38.15 6.89
CA SER A 49 -32.91 -38.95 7.29
C SER A 49 -33.80 -39.25 6.08
N SER A 50 -33.71 -40.45 5.53
CA SER A 50 -34.80 -41.10 4.78
C SER A 50 -34.57 -42.61 4.74
N SER A 51 -35.25 -43.28 5.66
CA SER A 51 -35.89 -44.60 5.54
C SER A 51 -35.33 -45.61 4.53
N SER A 52 -34.79 -46.69 5.11
CA SER A 52 -34.52 -47.98 4.47
C SER A 52 -35.70 -48.52 3.67
N SER A 53 -35.54 -48.62 2.36
CA SER A 53 -36.23 -49.62 1.54
C SER A 53 -35.19 -50.33 0.68
N MET A 54 -34.94 -51.60 0.99
CA MET A 54 -34.00 -52.44 0.27
C MET A 54 -34.49 -52.68 -1.16
N LEU A 55 -33.71 -52.24 -2.15
CA LEU A 55 -33.85 -52.69 -3.53
C LEU A 55 -33.05 -53.99 -3.76
N PRO A 56 -33.49 -54.86 -4.68
CA PRO A 56 -32.97 -56.20 -4.82
C PRO A 56 -31.49 -56.24 -5.29
N PRO A 57 -30.74 -57.32 -5.01
CA PRO A 57 -29.28 -57.38 -5.17
C PRO A 57 -28.74 -57.46 -6.62
N LYS A 58 -29.44 -56.92 -7.62
CA LYS A 58 -29.03 -57.02 -9.05
C LYS A 58 -28.99 -55.70 -9.82
N GLN A 59 -29.06 -54.55 -9.16
CA GLN A 59 -28.93 -53.23 -9.83
C GLN A 59 -27.86 -52.32 -9.21
N ARG A 60 -26.83 -52.91 -8.58
CA ARG A 60 -25.79 -52.17 -7.83
C ARG A 60 -24.48 -51.93 -8.59
N LEU A 61 -24.49 -52.00 -9.93
CA LEU A 61 -23.31 -51.79 -10.79
C LEU A 61 -23.64 -50.84 -11.95
N LYS A 62 -24.00 -49.60 -11.63
CA LYS A 62 -23.43 -48.46 -12.36
C LYS A 62 -22.41 -47.80 -11.44
N LEU A 63 -21.47 -48.63 -10.98
CA LEU A 63 -20.22 -48.15 -10.41
C LEU A 63 -19.58 -47.24 -11.46
N PHE A 64 -19.05 -46.11 -11.01
CA PHE A 64 -18.15 -45.23 -11.74
C PHE A 64 -17.31 -46.05 -12.73
N GLN A 65 -17.67 -46.03 -14.01
CA GLN A 65 -16.90 -46.73 -15.03
C GLN A 65 -15.57 -45.98 -15.14
N PRO A 66 -14.41 -46.63 -14.91
CA PRO A 66 -13.14 -45.97 -15.12
C PRO A 66 -13.10 -45.45 -16.55
N ARG A 67 -12.90 -44.13 -16.73
CA ARG A 67 -12.72 -43.55 -18.06
C ARG A 67 -11.65 -44.35 -18.80
N SER A 68 -11.88 -44.61 -20.09
CA SER A 68 -10.84 -45.24 -20.93
C SER A 68 -9.53 -44.46 -20.79
N LYS A 69 -8.39 -45.14 -20.85
CA LYS A 69 -7.07 -44.47 -20.85
C LYS A 69 -7.03 -43.35 -21.88
N PHE A 70 -7.66 -43.55 -23.04
CA PHE A 70 -7.76 -42.53 -24.09
C PHE A 70 -8.53 -41.26 -23.65
N GLU A 71 -9.63 -41.40 -22.92
CA GLU A 71 -10.39 -40.26 -22.39
C GLU A 71 -9.64 -39.56 -21.27
N GLN A 72 -8.93 -40.31 -20.42
CA GLN A 72 -8.03 -39.72 -19.41
C GLN A 72 -6.89 -38.92 -20.06
N PHE A 73 -6.29 -39.44 -21.15
CA PHE A 73 -5.28 -38.69 -21.90
C PHE A 73 -5.84 -37.41 -22.53
N LYS A 74 -7.08 -37.43 -23.05
CA LYS A 74 -7.74 -36.21 -23.54
C LYS A 74 -7.98 -35.20 -22.43
N ASP A 75 -8.44 -35.64 -21.27
CA ASP A 75 -8.66 -34.76 -20.10
C ASP A 75 -7.34 -34.10 -19.68
N ILE A 76 -6.24 -34.87 -19.61
CA ILE A 76 -4.91 -34.35 -19.28
C ILE A 76 -4.45 -33.31 -20.30
N LEU A 77 -4.65 -33.57 -21.60
CA LEU A 77 -4.28 -32.62 -22.65
C LEU A 77 -5.15 -31.35 -22.57
N GLN A 78 -6.45 -31.49 -22.32
CA GLN A 78 -7.37 -30.37 -22.19
C GLN A 78 -7.07 -29.54 -20.93
N GLU A 79 -6.78 -30.17 -19.80
CA GLU A 79 -6.38 -29.50 -18.57
C GLU A 79 -5.04 -28.77 -18.74
N SER A 80 -4.07 -29.39 -19.41
CA SER A 80 -2.79 -28.76 -19.75
C SER A 80 -2.99 -27.52 -20.64
N GLN A 81 -3.84 -27.61 -21.66
CA GLN A 81 -4.18 -26.47 -22.52
C GLN A 81 -4.90 -25.37 -21.75
N LEU A 82 -5.86 -25.72 -20.89
CA LEU A 82 -6.58 -24.74 -20.05
C LEU A 82 -5.62 -24.04 -19.08
N ARG A 83 -4.73 -24.79 -18.41
CA ARG A 83 -3.69 -24.22 -17.54
C ARG A 83 -2.80 -23.26 -18.30
N HIS A 84 -2.32 -23.64 -19.48
CA HIS A 84 -1.51 -22.78 -20.33
C HIS A 84 -2.26 -21.51 -20.76
N CYS A 85 -3.53 -21.63 -21.16
CA CYS A 85 -4.36 -20.46 -21.50
C CYS A 85 -4.55 -19.52 -20.29
N CYS A 86 -4.81 -20.07 -19.10
CA CYS A 86 -4.91 -19.29 -17.87
C CYS A 86 -3.59 -18.57 -17.53
N GLU A 87 -2.44 -19.25 -17.68
CA GLU A 87 -1.11 -18.66 -17.46
C GLU A 87 -0.84 -17.52 -18.45
N VAL A 88 -1.11 -17.73 -19.74
CA VAL A 88 -0.95 -16.71 -20.78
C VAL A 88 -1.86 -15.51 -20.50
N GLN A 89 -3.10 -15.74 -20.06
CA GLN A 89 -4.03 -14.68 -19.72
C GLN A 89 -3.59 -13.91 -18.48
N SER A 90 -3.19 -14.60 -17.41
CA SER A 90 -2.63 -14.00 -16.20
C SER A 90 -1.42 -13.14 -16.52
N HIS A 91 -0.50 -13.64 -17.35
CA HIS A 91 0.69 -12.89 -17.76
C HIS A 91 0.34 -11.64 -18.55
N LYS A 92 -0.63 -11.71 -19.48
CA LYS A 92 -1.13 -10.54 -20.22
C LYS A 92 -1.76 -9.51 -19.31
N GLU A 93 -2.57 -9.95 -18.34
CA GLU A 93 -3.18 -9.07 -17.34
C GLU A 93 -2.13 -8.39 -16.47
N GLU A 94 -1.11 -9.12 -16.02
CA GLU A 94 0.02 -8.54 -15.27
C GLU A 94 0.80 -7.51 -16.09
N VAL A 95 1.09 -7.79 -17.36
CA VAL A 95 1.75 -6.83 -18.25
C VAL A 95 0.90 -5.58 -18.43
N GLY A 96 -0.41 -5.73 -18.63
CA GLY A 96 -1.36 -4.61 -18.73
C GLY A 96 -1.38 -3.77 -17.46
N LEU A 97 -1.46 -4.40 -16.29
CA LEU A 97 -1.43 -3.70 -15.00
C LEU A 97 -0.11 -2.97 -14.75
N ARG A 98 1.03 -3.57 -15.14
CA ARG A 98 2.34 -2.90 -15.09
C ARG A 98 2.39 -1.67 -15.98
N ALA A 99 1.80 -1.71 -17.17
CA ALA A 99 1.71 -0.55 -18.06
C ALA A 99 0.82 0.55 -17.47
N THR A 100 -0.39 0.20 -17.02
CA THR A 100 -1.30 1.14 -16.34
C THR A 100 -0.62 1.80 -15.16
N TRP A 101 0.11 1.01 -14.36
CA TRP A 101 0.89 1.49 -13.22
C TRP A 101 1.94 2.53 -13.64
N SER A 102 2.74 2.22 -14.67
CA SER A 102 3.78 3.14 -15.16
C SER A 102 3.16 4.46 -15.60
N GLU A 103 2.10 4.42 -16.40
CA GLU A 103 1.45 5.62 -16.91
C GLU A 103 0.84 6.48 -15.79
N LEU A 104 0.23 5.85 -14.77
CA LEU A 104 -0.28 6.56 -13.59
C LEU A 104 0.86 7.26 -12.84
N LYS A 105 1.94 6.52 -12.55
CA LYS A 105 3.11 7.03 -11.84
C LYS A 105 3.74 8.20 -12.61
N ASP A 106 3.90 8.07 -13.92
CA ASP A 106 4.52 9.09 -14.75
C ASP A 106 3.65 10.35 -14.83
N GLY A 107 2.32 10.19 -14.90
CA GLY A 107 1.38 11.32 -14.86
C GLY A 107 1.40 12.07 -13.52
N ILE A 108 1.38 11.34 -12.40
CA ILE A 108 1.49 11.93 -11.06
C ILE A 108 2.85 12.63 -10.89
N ALA A 109 3.95 11.97 -11.26
CA ALA A 109 5.29 12.53 -11.18
C ALA A 109 5.44 13.81 -12.02
N ALA A 110 4.86 13.84 -13.22
CA ALA A 110 4.86 15.04 -14.07
C ALA A 110 4.13 16.22 -13.40
N ILE A 111 2.99 15.98 -12.75
CA ILE A 111 2.24 17.02 -12.03
C ILE A 111 3.05 17.54 -10.85
N TYR A 112 3.57 16.65 -9.99
CA TYR A 112 4.42 17.04 -8.87
C TYR A 112 5.64 17.83 -9.36
N SER A 113 6.33 17.35 -10.39
CA SER A 113 7.52 18.00 -10.93
C SER A 113 7.22 19.40 -11.49
N ASN A 114 6.10 19.57 -12.19
CA ASN A 114 5.67 20.86 -12.74
C ASN A 114 5.43 21.88 -11.61
N ILE A 115 4.66 21.49 -10.60
CA ILE A 115 4.33 22.33 -9.44
C ILE A 115 5.60 22.65 -8.63
N LEU A 116 6.45 21.65 -8.36
CA LEU A 116 7.68 21.81 -7.59
C LEU A 116 8.68 22.74 -8.29
N SER A 117 8.77 22.65 -9.62
CA SER A 117 9.62 23.52 -10.45
C SER A 117 9.10 24.95 -10.54
N GLY A 118 7.85 25.22 -10.12
CA GLY A 118 7.22 26.54 -10.24
C GLY A 118 6.92 26.93 -11.69
N ALA A 119 6.79 25.95 -12.59
CA ALA A 119 6.42 26.22 -13.96
C ALA A 119 4.96 26.70 -14.01
N ASN A 120 4.76 27.94 -14.47
CA ASN A 120 3.44 28.53 -14.64
C ASN A 120 2.78 27.98 -15.92
N SER A 121 2.43 26.70 -15.95
CA SER A 121 1.51 26.22 -16.98
C SER A 121 0.11 26.68 -16.61
N HIS A 122 -0.38 27.73 -17.28
CA HIS A 122 -1.77 28.20 -17.14
C HIS A 122 -2.79 27.10 -17.50
N ASP A 123 -2.37 26.03 -18.15
CA ASP A 123 -3.17 24.84 -18.40
C ASP A 123 -2.98 23.82 -17.27
N LYS A 124 -4.01 23.74 -16.43
CA LYS A 124 -4.19 22.71 -15.41
C LYS A 124 -4.37 21.34 -16.12
N PRO A 125 -3.42 20.38 -16.08
CA PRO A 125 -3.57 19.10 -16.77
C PRO A 125 -4.82 18.33 -16.33
N ASP A 126 -5.58 17.82 -17.30
CA ASP A 126 -6.77 17.02 -17.05
C ASP A 126 -6.41 15.76 -16.23
N LEU A 127 -7.19 15.53 -15.17
CA LEU A 127 -7.02 14.42 -14.23
C LEU A 127 -7.84 13.19 -14.61
N THR A 128 -8.80 13.34 -15.52
CA THR A 128 -9.69 12.26 -15.95
C THR A 128 -8.93 11.00 -16.40
N PRO A 129 -7.84 11.10 -17.20
CA PRO A 129 -7.07 9.91 -17.58
C PRO A 129 -6.40 9.18 -16.40
N LEU A 130 -6.14 9.88 -15.31
CA LEU A 130 -5.56 9.29 -14.10
C LEU A 130 -6.63 8.61 -13.25
N GLN A 131 -7.85 9.17 -13.19
CA GLN A 131 -8.97 8.61 -12.44
C GLN A 131 -9.29 7.17 -12.86
N ASP A 132 -9.41 6.91 -14.16
CA ASP A 132 -9.71 5.57 -14.67
C ASP A 132 -8.62 4.56 -14.29
N LYS A 133 -7.35 4.99 -14.30
CA LYS A 133 -6.21 4.15 -13.93
C LYS A 133 -6.20 3.87 -12.43
N VAL A 134 -6.45 4.89 -11.62
CA VAL A 134 -6.56 4.76 -10.17
C VAL A 134 -7.69 3.80 -9.82
N ALA A 135 -8.85 3.93 -10.45
CA ALA A 135 -9.99 3.04 -10.22
C ALA A 135 -9.63 1.58 -10.52
N GLN A 136 -9.04 1.34 -11.70
CA GLN A 136 -8.60 0.00 -12.11
C GLN A 136 -7.59 -0.61 -11.13
N LEU A 137 -6.61 0.17 -10.67
CA LEU A 137 -5.55 -0.30 -9.78
C LEU A 137 -6.05 -0.47 -8.34
N THR A 138 -6.95 0.42 -7.87
CA THR A 138 -7.59 0.35 -6.55
C THR A 138 -8.43 -0.91 -6.42
N TRP A 139 -9.14 -1.31 -7.47
CA TRP A 139 -9.92 -2.55 -7.46
C TRP A 139 -9.05 -3.82 -7.34
N LYS A 140 -7.82 -3.77 -7.86
CA LYS A 140 -6.89 -4.92 -7.83
C LYS A 140 -6.19 -5.06 -6.48
N ASP A 141 -5.47 -4.03 -6.07
CA ASP A 141 -4.77 -3.99 -4.79
C ASP A 141 -4.61 -2.53 -4.34
N PRO A 142 -5.52 -2.03 -3.49
CA PRO A 142 -5.49 -0.64 -3.05
C PRO A 142 -4.30 -0.35 -2.12
N HIS A 143 -3.85 -1.35 -1.36
CA HIS A 143 -2.72 -1.17 -0.44
C HIS A 143 -1.41 -1.02 -1.22
N GLN A 144 -1.16 -1.90 -2.20
CA GLN A 144 0.02 -1.79 -3.04
C GLN A 144 0.04 -0.48 -3.84
N LEU A 145 -1.11 -0.05 -4.36
CA LEU A 145 -1.23 1.25 -5.02
C LEU A 145 -0.82 2.39 -4.08
N PHE A 146 -1.34 2.40 -2.85
CA PHE A 146 -0.98 3.40 -1.84
C PHE A 146 0.53 3.38 -1.54
N VAL A 147 1.11 2.23 -1.18
CA VAL A 147 2.53 2.12 -0.79
C VAL A 147 3.45 2.64 -1.88
N ARG A 148 3.15 2.32 -3.15
CA ARG A 148 4.00 2.76 -4.24
C ARG A 148 3.84 4.24 -4.58
N LEU A 149 2.62 4.79 -4.47
CA LEU A 149 2.42 6.23 -4.64
C LEU A 149 3.12 7.01 -3.52
N GLU A 150 2.97 6.57 -2.28
CA GLU A 150 3.65 7.12 -1.10
C GLU A 150 5.17 7.13 -1.31
N SER A 151 5.75 5.99 -1.71
CA SER A 151 7.18 5.89 -2.03
C SER A 151 7.59 6.86 -3.14
N GLY A 152 6.77 7.06 -4.17
CA GLY A 152 7.05 8.04 -5.22
C GLY A 152 7.11 9.48 -4.70
N ILE A 153 6.19 9.86 -3.80
CA ILE A 153 6.18 11.20 -3.19
C ILE A 153 7.32 11.38 -2.20
N ARG A 154 7.67 10.33 -1.45
CA ARG A 154 8.81 10.31 -0.54
C ARG A 154 10.10 10.72 -1.25
N GLU A 155 10.36 10.21 -2.45
CA GLU A 155 11.54 10.61 -3.24
C GLU A 155 11.55 12.11 -3.56
N PHE A 156 10.40 12.70 -3.96
CA PHE A 156 10.31 14.15 -4.18
C PHE A 156 10.65 14.97 -2.92
N VAL A 157 10.21 14.51 -1.75
CA VAL A 157 10.51 15.20 -0.48
C VAL A 157 11.98 15.02 -0.09
N ILE A 158 12.57 13.87 -0.35
CA ILE A 158 14.01 13.64 -0.17
C ILE A 158 14.82 14.58 -1.07
N ASP A 159 14.44 14.73 -2.33
CA ASP A 159 15.09 15.66 -3.26
C ASP A 159 15.01 17.12 -2.75
N LEU A 160 13.85 17.54 -2.23
CA LEU A 160 13.71 18.84 -1.57
C LEU A 160 14.63 18.98 -0.36
N LYS A 161 14.74 17.93 0.49
CA LYS A 161 15.67 17.92 1.64
C LYS A 161 17.11 18.13 1.17
N LEU A 162 17.53 17.43 0.13
CA LEU A 162 18.88 17.54 -0.42
C LEU A 162 19.17 18.96 -0.92
N GLN A 163 18.22 19.59 -1.63
CA GLN A 163 18.33 20.98 -2.06
C GLN A 163 18.45 21.95 -0.88
N LEU A 164 17.66 21.74 0.18
CA LEU A 164 17.72 22.55 1.40
C LEU A 164 19.05 22.39 2.16
N ILE A 165 19.59 21.16 2.23
CA ILE A 165 20.92 20.90 2.82
C ILE A 165 22.00 21.62 2.02
N GLU A 166 21.95 21.56 0.69
CA GLU A 166 22.90 22.24 -0.17
C GLU A 166 22.85 23.76 0.02
N LEU A 167 21.64 24.33 0.13
CA LEU A 167 21.46 25.73 0.49
C LEU A 167 22.11 26.02 1.84
N LEU A 168 21.76 25.29 2.89
CA LEU A 168 22.28 25.46 4.26
C LEU A 168 23.81 25.43 4.32
N GLN A 169 24.45 24.51 3.60
CA GLN A 169 25.91 24.44 3.47
C GLN A 169 26.52 25.68 2.77
N LYS A 170 25.83 26.26 1.78
CA LYS A 170 26.23 27.54 1.17
C LYS A 170 26.07 28.70 2.15
N GLN A 171 25.06 28.69 3.02
CA GLN A 171 24.76 29.78 3.97
C GLN A 171 25.70 29.86 5.16
N ALA A 172 26.34 28.76 5.54
CA ALA A 172 27.42 28.79 6.52
C ALA A 172 28.51 29.82 6.17
N LYS A 173 28.55 30.26 4.91
CA LYS A 173 29.48 31.28 4.38
C LYS A 173 28.87 32.68 4.26
N ASN A 174 27.55 32.85 4.38
CA ASN A 174 26.87 34.16 4.30
C ASN A 174 25.51 34.19 5.05
N PRO A 175 25.39 34.91 6.18
CA PRO A 175 24.16 35.04 6.96
C PRO A 175 22.97 35.65 6.20
N SER A 176 23.21 36.44 5.14
CA SER A 176 22.11 37.02 4.34
C SER A 176 21.30 35.96 3.60
N LEU A 177 21.85 34.75 3.45
CA LEU A 177 21.15 33.64 2.80
C LEU A 177 20.15 32.96 3.74
N ALA A 178 20.21 33.14 5.07
CA ALA A 178 19.27 32.51 6.02
C ALA A 178 17.80 32.70 5.63
N GLN A 179 17.46 33.87 5.10
CA GLN A 179 16.13 34.16 4.55
C GLN A 179 15.77 33.25 3.38
N ASP A 180 16.69 33.02 2.43
CA ASP A 180 16.48 32.15 1.27
C ASP A 180 16.23 30.69 1.67
N PHE A 181 16.88 30.22 2.75
CA PHE A 181 16.64 28.86 3.26
C PHE A 181 15.25 28.74 3.86
N ILE A 182 14.89 29.68 4.75
CA ILE A 182 13.56 29.70 5.37
C ILE A 182 12.47 29.81 4.29
N GLN A 183 12.68 30.68 3.29
CA GLN A 183 11.75 30.81 2.18
C GLN A 183 11.65 29.51 1.38
N SER A 184 12.77 28.89 1.02
CA SER A 184 12.78 27.61 0.28
C SER A 184 12.12 26.46 1.06
N LEU A 185 12.26 26.44 2.39
CA LEU A 185 11.63 25.49 3.29
C LEU A 185 10.09 25.66 3.24
N LEU A 186 9.61 26.89 3.44
CA LEU A 186 8.17 27.18 3.41
C LEU A 186 7.57 26.94 2.02
N ASP A 187 8.24 27.39 0.96
CA ASP A 187 7.82 27.19 -0.42
C ASP A 187 7.76 25.70 -0.78
N GLY A 188 8.70 24.89 -0.29
CA GLY A 188 8.69 23.44 -0.48
C GLY A 188 7.46 22.77 0.13
N TYR A 189 7.08 23.17 1.34
CA TYR A 189 5.86 22.68 2.00
C TYR A 189 4.59 23.07 1.22
N GLU A 190 4.48 24.34 0.84
CA GLU A 190 3.34 24.85 0.07
C GLU A 190 3.21 24.14 -1.29
N LYS A 191 4.32 23.91 -2.00
CA LYS A 191 4.34 23.18 -3.27
C LYS A 191 3.87 21.74 -3.13
N ILE A 192 4.33 21.02 -2.09
CA ILE A 192 3.88 19.64 -1.82
C ILE A 192 2.39 19.62 -1.49
N CYS A 193 1.91 20.53 -0.65
CA CYS A 193 0.48 20.64 -0.33
C CYS A 193 -0.35 20.97 -1.57
N THR A 194 0.13 21.89 -2.41
CA THR A 194 -0.54 22.27 -3.66
C THR A 194 -0.63 21.09 -4.62
N ALA A 195 0.44 20.32 -4.81
CA ALA A 195 0.43 19.13 -5.64
C ALA A 195 -0.50 18.03 -5.09
N ALA A 196 -0.50 17.83 -3.78
CA ALA A 196 -1.37 16.84 -3.14
C ALA A 196 -2.86 17.22 -3.28
N ALA A 197 -3.21 18.47 -2.98
CA ALA A 197 -4.58 18.98 -3.14
C ALA A 197 -5.04 18.93 -4.59
N TYR A 198 -4.13 19.18 -5.53
CA TYR A 198 -4.39 19.09 -6.95
C TYR A 198 -4.77 17.67 -7.38
N ILE A 199 -4.02 16.66 -6.92
CA ILE A 199 -4.17 15.25 -7.33
C ILE A 199 -5.28 14.53 -6.55
N SER A 200 -5.67 15.00 -5.36
CA SER A 200 -6.67 14.35 -4.51
C SER A 200 -7.98 13.96 -5.25
N PRO A 201 -8.56 14.78 -6.16
CA PRO A 201 -9.72 14.36 -6.94
C PRO A 201 -9.47 13.15 -7.86
N ALA A 202 -8.23 12.96 -8.33
CA ALA A 202 -7.85 11.78 -9.10
C ALA A 202 -7.70 10.53 -8.24
N LEU A 203 -7.36 10.71 -6.96
CA LEU A 203 -7.14 9.65 -5.99
C LEU A 203 -8.38 9.33 -5.13
N GLN A 204 -9.53 9.92 -5.45
CA GLN A 204 -10.74 9.81 -4.62
C GLN A 204 -11.15 8.36 -4.32
N GLU A 205 -11.08 7.46 -5.31
CA GLU A 205 -11.43 6.04 -5.09
C GLU A 205 -10.47 5.36 -4.12
N LEU A 206 -9.16 5.63 -4.22
CA LEU A 206 -8.16 5.12 -3.29
C LEU A 206 -8.38 5.69 -1.87
N GLU A 207 -8.65 6.99 -1.77
CA GLU A 207 -8.90 7.63 -0.48
C GLU A 207 -10.12 7.03 0.22
N MET A 208 -11.24 6.92 -0.49
CA MET A 208 -12.51 6.43 0.05
C MET A 208 -12.49 4.92 0.31
N GLY A 209 -11.84 4.14 -0.56
CA GLY A 209 -11.80 2.69 -0.48
C GLY A 209 -10.72 2.14 0.45
N HIS A 210 -9.67 2.91 0.75
CA HIS A 210 -8.52 2.42 1.51
C HIS A 210 -8.08 3.39 2.61
N LEU A 211 -7.69 4.62 2.28
CA LEU A 211 -7.05 5.52 3.25
C LEU A 211 -7.98 5.92 4.39
N ARG A 212 -9.26 6.10 4.09
CA ARG A 212 -10.28 6.48 5.08
C ARG A 212 -10.42 5.48 6.22
N ILE A 213 -10.13 4.20 5.98
CA ILE A 213 -10.17 3.15 7.01
C ILE A 213 -9.15 3.46 8.12
N PHE A 214 -8.04 4.13 7.79
CA PHE A 214 -6.99 4.54 8.71
C PHE A 214 -7.11 6.00 9.16
N GLY A 215 -8.19 6.70 8.78
CA GLY A 215 -8.33 8.13 9.05
C GLY A 215 -7.34 9.00 8.27
N LEU A 216 -6.82 8.50 7.14
CA LEU A 216 -5.84 9.19 6.30
C LEU A 216 -6.52 9.82 5.08
N THR A 217 -5.94 10.93 4.60
CA THR A 217 -6.20 11.51 3.28
C THR A 217 -4.89 11.61 2.50
N TRP A 218 -4.95 11.77 1.18
CA TRP A 218 -3.74 11.94 0.38
C TRP A 218 -2.96 13.19 0.80
N GLU A 219 -3.67 14.29 1.06
CA GLU A 219 -3.09 15.54 1.53
C GLU A 219 -2.40 15.38 2.90
N LEU A 220 -3.05 14.69 3.85
CA LEU A 220 -2.48 14.45 5.17
C LEU A 220 -1.19 13.62 5.09
N MET A 221 -1.19 12.60 4.23
CA MET A 221 0.01 11.79 3.98
C MET A 221 1.16 12.63 3.45
N ASN A 222 0.89 13.50 2.47
CA ASN A 222 1.91 14.39 1.90
C ASN A 222 2.49 15.36 2.94
N LYS A 223 1.63 15.94 3.79
CA LYS A 223 2.06 16.79 4.91
C LYS A 223 2.93 16.02 5.89
N HIS A 224 2.55 14.78 6.21
CA HIS A 224 3.32 13.91 7.10
C HIS A 224 4.68 13.54 6.51
N LEU A 225 4.77 13.19 5.22
CA LEU A 225 6.05 12.92 4.56
C LEU A 225 6.99 14.11 4.64
N TYR A 226 6.48 15.31 4.31
CA TYR A 226 7.26 16.53 4.45
C TYR A 226 7.74 16.73 5.88
N GLN A 227 6.84 16.60 6.86
CA GLN A 227 7.18 16.75 8.26
C GLN A 227 8.26 15.75 8.71
N SER A 228 8.06 14.47 8.41
CA SER A 228 8.93 13.38 8.86
C SER A 228 10.32 13.47 8.24
N ILE A 229 10.43 13.80 6.96
CA ILE A 229 11.71 13.77 6.23
C ILE A 229 12.50 15.07 6.47
N ILE A 230 11.81 16.21 6.46
CA ILE A 230 12.49 17.51 6.53
C ILE A 230 12.84 17.90 7.97
N TYR A 231 11.96 17.60 8.94
CA TYR A 231 12.14 18.06 10.32
C TYR A 231 12.54 16.97 11.32
N THR A 232 12.22 15.70 11.05
CA THR A 232 12.44 14.61 12.03
C THR A 232 13.59 13.69 11.65
N ASP A 233 13.77 13.41 10.36
CA ASP A 233 14.87 12.57 9.89
C ASP A 233 16.21 13.31 10.06
N PRO A 234 17.18 12.76 10.81
CA PRO A 234 18.47 13.40 11.06
C PRO A 234 19.23 13.73 9.76
N LEU A 235 20.16 14.67 9.88
CA LEU A 235 21.08 15.09 8.80
C LEU A 235 22.30 14.16 8.71
#